data_AF-A0AAV7K7N1-F1
#
_entry.id   AF-A0AAV7K7N1-F1
#
_cell.length_a   1.000
_cell.length_b   1.000
_cell.length_c   1.000
_cell.angle_alpha   90.00
_cell.angle_beta   90.00
_cell.angle_gamma   90.00
#
_symmetry.space_group_name_H-M   'P 1'
#
loop_
_entity.id
_entity.type
_entity.pdbx_description
1 polymer ?
#
loop_
_entity_poly.entity_id
_entity_poly.type
_entity_poly.pdbx_seq_one_letter_code
_entity_poly.pdbx_strand_id
1 'polypeptide(L)'
;MSLFRAIRVPLSVAQFRALSSAGRDPPAGSIRGGGGKFSEIEAAEENVYFKKLEREQLKQLRQLKEESAEHLQEEIAKSEERIVALKKSLKEQKKELSNLDKKT
;
A
#
# COMPACT_ATOMS: atom_id res chain seq x y z
N MET A 1 -49.45 64.37 -36.97
CA MET A 1 -48.71 63.41 -37.82
C MET A 1 -47.23 63.59 -37.56
N SER A 2 -46.64 62.79 -36.66
CA SER A 2 -45.19 62.71 -36.48
C SER A 2 -44.85 61.28 -36.05
N LEU A 3 -44.12 60.57 -36.91
CA LEU A 3 -43.78 59.16 -36.76
C LEU A 3 -42.58 59.00 -35.82
N PHE A 4 -42.77 58.36 -34.68
CA PHE A 4 -41.67 57.88 -33.85
C PHE A 4 -41.08 56.61 -34.47
N ARG A 5 -39.81 56.68 -34.90
CA ARG A 5 -39.03 55.55 -35.42
C ARG A 5 -38.35 54.84 -34.22
N ALA A 6 -38.75 53.60 -33.96
CA ALA A 6 -38.18 52.78 -32.89
C ALA A 6 -36.75 52.35 -33.25
N ILE A 7 -35.77 52.76 -32.44
CA ILE A 7 -34.39 52.28 -32.51
C ILE A 7 -34.33 50.98 -31.71
N ARG A 8 -34.27 49.85 -32.42
CA ARG A 8 -34.09 48.53 -31.82
C ARG A 8 -32.60 48.34 -31.55
N VAL A 9 -32.16 48.57 -30.31
CA VAL A 9 -30.80 48.23 -29.88
C VAL A 9 -30.72 46.70 -29.80
N PRO A 10 -29.80 46.03 -30.50
CA PRO A 10 -29.61 44.60 -30.30
C PRO A 10 -28.98 44.42 -28.91
N LEU A 11 -29.73 43.84 -27.96
CA LEU A 11 -29.14 43.27 -26.76
C LEU A 11 -28.07 42.28 -27.22
N SER A 12 -26.79 42.62 -27.03
CA SER A 12 -25.73 41.68 -27.31
C SER A 12 -25.87 40.52 -26.32
N VAL A 13 -25.74 39.30 -26.85
CA VAL A 13 -25.83 38.04 -26.09
C VAL A 13 -24.72 37.92 -25.02
N ALA A 14 -23.83 38.91 -24.92
CA ALA A 14 -22.72 38.94 -23.97
C ALA A 14 -23.12 39.19 -22.52
N GLN A 15 -24.33 39.70 -22.24
CA GLN A 15 -24.74 40.02 -20.86
C GLN A 15 -25.39 38.86 -20.08
N PHE A 16 -25.63 37.69 -20.69
CA PHE A 16 -26.26 36.56 -19.99
C PHE A 16 -25.27 35.58 -19.32
N ARG A 17 -23.96 35.83 -19.40
CA ARG A 17 -22.92 34.97 -18.77
C ARG A 17 -22.40 35.47 -17.42
N ALA A 18 -23.14 36.33 -16.73
CA ALA A 18 -22.75 36.83 -15.40
C ALA A 18 -23.49 36.17 -14.23
N LEU A 19 -24.02 34.95 -14.42
CA LEU A 19 -24.68 34.18 -13.35
C LEU A 19 -24.14 32.74 -13.22
N SER A 20 -22.83 32.52 -13.37
CA SER A 20 -22.20 31.21 -13.08
C SER A 20 -21.60 31.12 -11.67
N SER A 21 -22.12 31.87 -10.71
CA SER A 21 -21.75 31.72 -9.29
C SER A 21 -22.92 31.38 -8.36
N ALA A 22 -24.14 31.22 -8.87
CA ALA A 22 -25.32 30.82 -8.09
C ALA A 22 -25.71 29.33 -8.28
N GLY A 23 -24.73 28.48 -8.60
CA GLY A 23 -24.94 27.05 -8.88
C GLY A 23 -23.64 26.27 -9.06
N ARG A 24 -22.56 26.68 -8.39
CA ARG A 24 -21.34 25.88 -8.32
C ARG A 24 -21.46 24.95 -7.14
N ASP A 25 -21.58 23.65 -7.41
CA ASP A 25 -21.29 22.65 -6.39
C ASP A 25 -19.91 22.97 -5.77
N PRO A 26 -19.79 22.91 -4.44
CA PRO A 26 -18.50 23.13 -3.80
C PRO A 26 -17.45 22.20 -4.41
N PRO A 27 -16.21 22.68 -4.66
CA PRO A 27 -15.15 21.81 -5.12
C PRO A 27 -14.93 20.66 -4.10
N ALA A 28 -14.54 19.48 -4.59
CA ALA A 28 -14.17 18.36 -3.74
C ALA A 28 -13.07 18.82 -2.75
N GLY A 29 -13.21 18.47 -1.47
CA GLY A 29 -12.30 18.92 -0.40
C GLY A 29 -12.56 20.33 0.13
N SER A 30 -13.70 20.96 -0.22
CA SER A 30 -14.12 22.28 0.31
C SER A 30 -14.24 22.34 1.83
N ILE A 31 -14.57 21.23 2.52
CA ILE A 31 -14.58 21.15 3.98
C ILE A 31 -13.16 21.31 4.54
N ARG A 32 -12.19 20.60 3.96
CA ARG A 32 -10.77 20.67 4.35
C ARG A 32 -10.16 22.04 4.02
N GLY A 33 -10.45 22.55 2.81
CA GLY A 33 -9.97 23.85 2.32
C GLY A 33 -10.57 25.06 3.03
N GLY A 34 -11.72 24.91 3.69
CA GLY A 34 -12.36 25.96 4.47
C GLY A 34 -11.72 26.23 5.84
N GLY A 35 -10.86 25.34 6.34
CA GLY A 35 -10.06 25.58 7.56
C GLY A 35 -10.86 25.79 8.86
N GLY A 36 -12.11 25.30 8.93
CA GLY A 36 -12.96 25.41 10.13
C GLY A 36 -12.88 24.20 11.06
N LYS A 37 -13.66 24.21 12.14
CA LYS A 37 -13.71 23.11 13.15
C LYS A 37 -13.96 21.72 12.55
N PHE A 38 -14.76 21.63 11.49
CA PHE A 38 -14.99 20.36 10.78
C PHE A 38 -13.73 19.86 10.06
N SER A 39 -12.91 20.75 9.50
CA SER A 39 -11.62 20.41 8.90
C SER A 39 -10.63 19.87 9.95
N GLU A 40 -10.61 20.46 11.14
CA GLU A 40 -9.76 20.00 12.25
C GLU A 40 -10.16 18.60 12.75
N ILE A 41 -11.47 18.34 12.87
CA ILE A 41 -11.99 17.02 13.26
C ILE A 41 -11.68 15.97 12.18
N GLU A 42 -11.93 16.27 10.91
CA GLU A 42 -11.60 15.37 9.79
C GLU A 42 -10.10 15.03 9.77
N ALA A 43 -9.23 16.04 9.93
CA ALA A 43 -7.79 15.81 9.98
C ALA A 43 -7.38 14.96 11.19
N ALA A 44 -8.00 15.14 12.36
CA ALA A 44 -7.72 14.34 13.54
C ALA A 44 -8.16 12.88 13.36
N GLU A 45 -9.35 12.64 12.80
CA GLU A 45 -9.88 11.30 12.54
C GLU A 45 -9.02 10.55 11.50
N GLU A 46 -8.65 11.21 10.41
CA GLU A 46 -7.74 10.64 9.41
C GLU A 46 -6.40 10.26 10.03
N ASN A 47 -5.82 11.15 10.85
CA ASN A 47 -4.57 10.86 11.52
C ASN A 47 -4.66 9.65 12.45
N VAL A 48 -5.77 9.49 13.16
CA VAL A 48 -6.00 8.31 14.02
C VAL A 48 -6.14 7.05 13.17
N TYR A 49 -6.90 7.13 12.08
CA TYR A 49 -7.10 6.01 11.15
C TYR A 49 -5.77 5.56 10.54
N PHE A 50 -5.00 6.46 9.93
CA PHE A 50 -3.73 6.13 9.30
C PHE A 50 -2.71 5.60 10.32
N LYS A 51 -2.63 6.18 11.52
CA LYS A 51 -1.77 5.64 12.59
C LYS A 51 -2.18 4.23 13.02
N LYS A 52 -3.48 3.89 13.02
CA LYS A 52 -3.91 2.51 13.30
C LYS A 52 -3.50 1.58 12.16
N LEU A 53 -3.77 1.97 10.92
CA LEU A 53 -3.41 1.20 9.73
C LEU A 53 -1.90 0.94 9.63
N GLU A 54 -1.07 1.96 9.86
CA GLU A 54 0.39 1.83 9.89
C GLU A 54 0.84 0.82 10.97
N ARG A 55 0.26 0.87 12.16
CA ARG A 55 0.59 -0.08 13.23
C ARG A 55 0.20 -1.52 12.86
N GLU A 56 -0.97 -1.69 12.24
CA GLU A 56 -1.43 -3.00 11.79
C GLU A 56 -0.53 -3.57 10.70
N GLN A 57 -0.16 -2.77 9.71
CA GLN A 57 0.79 -3.17 8.66
C GLN A 57 2.15 -3.54 9.24
N LEU A 58 2.69 -2.73 10.15
CA LEU A 58 3.96 -3.03 10.82
C LEU A 58 3.88 -4.30 11.66
N LYS A 59 2.74 -4.57 12.31
CA LYS A 59 2.53 -5.81 13.06
C LYS A 59 2.54 -7.01 12.13
N GLN A 60 1.83 -6.96 11.01
CA GLN A 60 1.80 -8.03 10.01
C GLN A 60 3.20 -8.30 9.44
N LEU A 61 3.96 -7.25 9.11
CA LEU A 61 5.33 -7.39 8.62
C LEU A 61 6.26 -8.06 9.64
N ARG A 62 6.10 -7.75 10.92
CA ARG A 62 6.88 -8.40 12.00
C ARG A 62 6.52 -9.87 12.12
N GLN A 63 5.23 -10.20 12.14
CA GLN A 63 4.76 -11.59 12.21
C GLN A 63 5.27 -12.42 11.03
N LEU A 64 5.13 -11.92 9.81
CA LEU A 64 5.64 -12.61 8.61
C LEU A 64 7.16 -12.83 8.68
N LYS A 65 7.91 -11.87 9.23
CA LYS A 65 9.36 -12.01 9.41
C LYS A 65 9.69 -13.06 10.47
N GLU A 66 8.96 -13.10 11.57
CA GLU A 66 9.13 -14.09 12.65
C GLU A 66 8.82 -15.50 12.12
N GLU A 67 7.67 -15.68 11.47
CA GLU A 67 7.28 -16.95 10.82
C GLU A 67 8.32 -17.40 9.79
N SER A 68 8.80 -16.49 8.95
CA SER A 68 9.85 -16.81 7.96
C SER A 68 11.16 -17.23 8.62
N ALA A 69 11.54 -16.60 9.75
CA ALA A 69 12.76 -16.96 10.47
C ALA A 69 12.65 -18.35 11.09
N GLU A 70 11.49 -18.68 11.68
CA GLU A 70 11.21 -20.00 12.24
C GLU A 70 11.27 -21.10 11.16
N HIS A 71 10.59 -20.88 10.03
CA HIS A 71 10.63 -21.83 8.90
C HIS A 71 12.05 -22.05 8.37
N LEU A 72 12.84 -20.99 8.21
CA LEU A 72 14.23 -21.12 7.77
C LEU A 72 15.11 -21.85 8.79
N GLN A 73 14.88 -21.65 10.09
CA GLN A 73 15.58 -22.39 11.13
C GLN A 73 15.26 -23.89 11.08
N GLU A 74 14.00 -24.26 10.87
CA GLU A 74 13.61 -25.66 10.69
C GLU A 74 14.25 -26.29 9.45
N GLU A 75 14.32 -25.55 8.34
CA GLU A 75 14.97 -26.03 7.11
C GLU A 75 16.47 -26.23 7.30
N ILE A 76 17.14 -25.33 8.04
CA ILE A 76 18.55 -25.48 8.40
C ILE A 76 18.74 -26.74 9.23
N ALA A 77 17.94 -26.95 10.29
CA ALA A 77 18.03 -28.15 11.13
C ALA A 77 17.86 -29.45 10.33
N LYS A 78 16.83 -29.53 9.47
CA LYS A 78 16.61 -30.68 8.57
C LYS A 78 17.78 -30.91 7.63
N SER A 79 18.39 -29.83 7.13
CA SER A 79 19.54 -29.90 6.23
C SER A 79 20.80 -30.39 6.96
N GLU A 80 21.03 -29.93 8.19
CA GLU A 80 22.13 -30.39 9.05
C GLU A 80 22.01 -31.88 9.37
N GLU A 81 20.80 -32.36 9.70
CA GLU A 81 20.54 -33.79 9.93
C GLU A 81 20.90 -34.64 8.70
N ARG A 82 20.50 -34.20 7.49
CA ARG A 82 20.87 -34.87 6.23
C ARG A 82 22.37 -34.88 6.02
N ILE A 83 23.06 -33.78 6.29
CA ILE A 83 24.52 -33.70 6.19
C ILE A 83 25.18 -34.71 7.12
N VAL A 84 24.71 -34.83 8.36
CA VAL A 84 25.23 -35.80 9.33
C VAL A 84 25.00 -37.24 8.85
N ALA A 85 23.79 -37.56 8.37
CA ALA A 85 23.47 -38.87 7.82
C ALA A 85 24.38 -39.24 6.63
N LEU A 86 24.53 -38.31 5.66
CA LEU A 86 25.39 -38.50 4.49
C LEU A 86 26.86 -38.68 4.88
N LYS A 87 27.36 -37.89 5.85
CA LYS A 87 28.72 -38.05 6.37
C LYS A 87 28.94 -39.43 6.99
N LYS A 88 27.94 -39.97 7.69
CA LYS A 88 28.00 -41.32 8.28
C LYS A 88 28.07 -42.39 7.18
N SER A 89 27.18 -42.32 6.19
CA SER A 89 27.17 -43.25 5.05
C SER A 89 28.48 -43.21 4.25
N LEU A 90 29.03 -42.01 3.99
CA LEU A 90 30.34 -41.88 3.34
C LEU A 90 31.47 -42.52 4.15
N LYS A 91 31.43 -42.42 5.49
CA LYS A 91 32.42 -43.04 6.36
C LYS A 91 32.33 -44.57 6.33
N GLU A 92 31.11 -45.12 6.28
CA GLU A 92 30.86 -46.55 6.16
C GLU A 92 31.35 -47.07 4.80
N GLN A 93 30.97 -46.43 3.70
CA GLN A 93 31.43 -46.78 2.35
C GLN A 93 32.96 -46.73 2.23
N LYS A 94 33.61 -45.71 2.81
CA LYS A 94 35.09 -45.63 2.84
C LYS A 94 35.73 -46.80 3.58
N LYS A 95 35.12 -47.25 4.69
CA LYS A 95 35.61 -48.43 5.42
C LYS A 95 35.46 -49.70 4.59
N GLU A 96 34.31 -49.88 3.94
CA GLU A 96 34.05 -51.03 3.07
C GLU A 96 35.05 -51.11 1.92
N LEU A 97 35.29 -49.99 1.23
CA LEU A 97 36.33 -49.90 0.20
C LEU A 97 37.71 -50.29 0.74
N SER A 98 38.11 -49.75 1.90
CA SER A 98 39.42 -50.08 2.51
C SER A 98 39.57 -51.55 2.92
N ASN A 99 38.45 -52.24 3.21
CA ASN A 99 38.46 -53.67 3.54
C ASN A 99 38.53 -54.52 2.28
N LEU A 100 37.94 -54.08 1.17
CA LEU A 100 38.06 -54.73 -0.13
C LEU A 100 39.49 -54.63 -0.67
N ASP A 101 40.11 -53.45 -0.59
CA ASP A 101 41.50 -53.23 -1.01
C ASP A 101 42.51 -54.11 -0.25
N LYS A 102 42.20 -54.48 1.00
CA LYS A 102 43.03 -55.39 1.82
C LYS A 102 42.83 -56.87 1.50
N LYS A 103 41.74 -57.21 0.79
CA LYS A 103 41.34 -58.59 0.50
C LYS A 103 41.77 -59.04 -0.91
N THR A 104 42.06 -58.08 -1.79
CA THR A 104 42.73 -58.27 -3.09
C THR A 104 44.24 -58.19 -2.95
#